data_AF-A0A060C7T6-F1
#
_entry.id   AF-A0A060C7T6-F1
#
_cell.length_a   1.000
_cell.length_b   1.000
_cell.length_c   1.000
_cell.angle_alpha   90.00
_cell.angle_beta   90.00
_cell.angle_gamma   90.00
#
_symmetry.space_group_name_H-M   'P 1'
#
loop_
_entity.id
_entity.type
_entity.pdbx_description
1 polymer ?
#
loop_
_entity_poly.entity_id
_entity_poly.type
_entity_poly.pdbx_seq_one_letter_code
_entity_poly.pdbx_strand_id
1 'polypeptide(L)'
;MPEPVFCAFIAWAVYFGVRALDAERRALWPLALWLCMALACFVKGPHGLLYPLAALALAALASPEWRPRALRLCSVAGLLVFLALNVPWYLFLESRYPGWFANLVFAEQAGHIAGSAAPATHYENVPAWQF
;
A
#
# COMPACT_ATOMS: atom_id res chain seq x y z
N MET A 1 14.07 11.06 4.71
CA MET A 1 13.93 10.50 3.35
C MET A 1 13.45 9.05 3.48
N PRO A 2 12.12 8.80 3.47
CA PRO A 2 11.54 7.46 3.60
C PRO A 2 11.72 6.56 2.36
N GLU A 3 12.28 7.11 1.27
CA GLU A 3 12.39 6.48 -0.04
C GLU A 3 13.13 5.13 -0.02
N PRO A 4 14.31 4.98 0.63
CA PRO A 4 15.02 3.70 0.61
C PRO A 4 14.25 2.59 1.31
N VAL A 5 13.57 2.92 2.41
CA VAL A 5 12.75 1.98 3.19
C VAL A 5 11.53 1.55 2.38
N PHE A 6 10.86 2.51 1.74
CA PHE A 6 9.75 2.22 0.84
C PHE A 6 10.18 1.27 -0.30
N CYS A 7 11.30 1.58 -0.98
CA CYS A 7 11.82 0.76 -2.06
C CYS A 7 12.17 -0.66 -1.59
N ALA A 8 12.75 -0.81 -0.39
CA ALA A 8 13.06 -2.13 0.17
C ALA A 8 11.79 -2.96 0.38
N PHE A 9 10.73 -2.39 0.96
CA PHE A 9 9.47 -3.10 1.15
C PHE A 9 8.79 -3.46 -0.19
N ILE A 10 8.84 -2.58 -1.19
CA ILE A 10 8.35 -2.88 -2.54
C ILE A 10 9.12 -4.06 -3.14
N ALA A 11 10.45 -4.03 -3.07
CA ALA A 11 11.30 -5.10 -3.62
C ALA A 11 11.01 -6.45 -2.93
N TRP A 12 10.89 -6.48 -1.61
CA TRP A 12 10.51 -7.69 -0.87
C TRP A 12 9.10 -8.16 -1.18
N ALA A 13 8.13 -7.25 -1.32
CA ALA A 13 6.77 -7.59 -1.74
C ALA A 13 6.79 -8.31 -3.09
N VAL A 14 7.46 -7.75 -4.10
CA VAL A 14 7.58 -8.38 -5.42
C VAL A 14 8.28 -9.75 -5.32
N TYR A 15 9.37 -9.85 -4.57
CA TYR A 15 10.07 -11.12 -4.35
C TYR A 15 9.16 -12.20 -3.75
N PHE A 16 8.46 -11.91 -2.66
CA PHE A 16 7.55 -12.87 -2.03
C PHE A 16 6.35 -13.20 -2.91
N GLY A 17 5.86 -12.24 -3.70
CA GLY A 17 4.82 -12.46 -4.70
C GLY A 17 5.26 -13.43 -5.79
N VAL A 18 6.47 -13.27 -6.34
CA VAL A 18 7.05 -14.22 -7.30
C VAL A 18 7.17 -15.61 -6.66
N ARG A 19 7.68 -15.71 -5.43
CA ARG A 19 7.78 -17.00 -4.70
C ARG A 19 6.42 -17.68 -4.49
N ALA A 20 5.36 -16.89 -4.28
CA ALA A 20 4.00 -17.42 -4.16
C ALA A 20 3.45 -17.96 -5.50
N LEU A 21 3.85 -17.37 -6.62
CA LEU A 21 3.43 -17.75 -7.99
C LEU A 21 4.25 -18.92 -8.58
N ASP A 22 5.53 -19.01 -8.24
CA ASP A 22 6.48 -19.89 -8.94
C ASP A 22 6.13 -21.39 -8.78
N ALA A 23 6.07 -21.93 -7.57
CA ALA A 23 5.54 -23.29 -7.34
C ALA A 23 5.36 -23.63 -5.86
N GLU A 24 6.13 -23.00 -4.97
CA GLU A 24 6.14 -23.34 -3.54
C GLU A 24 4.81 -23.01 -2.88
N ARG A 25 4.03 -24.04 -2.55
CA ARG A 25 2.81 -23.92 -1.74
C ARG A 25 3.14 -23.71 -0.26
N ARG A 26 3.75 -22.56 0.06
CA ARG A 26 3.94 -22.12 1.44
C ARG A 26 3.03 -20.94 1.72
N ALA A 27 2.11 -21.11 2.67
CA ALA A 27 1.21 -20.05 3.13
C ALA A 27 1.95 -18.81 3.68
N LEU A 28 3.23 -18.97 4.03
CA LEU A 28 4.12 -17.90 4.44
C LEU A 28 4.43 -16.89 3.33
N TRP A 29 4.48 -17.29 2.05
CA TRP A 29 4.84 -16.36 0.97
C TRP A 29 3.78 -15.28 0.71
N PRO A 30 2.49 -15.62 0.55
CA PRO A 30 1.45 -14.60 0.48
C PRO A 30 1.43 -13.74 1.74
N LEU A 31 1.57 -14.33 2.92
CA LEU A 31 1.58 -13.58 4.18
C LEU A 31 2.70 -12.53 4.22
N ALA A 32 3.93 -12.93 3.84
CA ALA A 32 5.09 -12.04 3.79
C ALA A 32 4.93 -10.94 2.72
N LEU A 33 4.36 -11.27 1.55
CA LEU A 33 3.97 -10.30 0.53
C LEU A 33 3.02 -9.23 1.12
N TRP A 34 1.93 -9.66 1.75
CA TRP A 34 0.95 -8.75 2.35
C TRP A 34 1.52 -7.91 3.48
N LEU A 35 2.39 -8.47 4.31
CA LEU A 35 3.09 -7.73 5.35
C LEU A 35 4.00 -6.64 4.76
N CYS A 36 4.77 -6.95 3.71
CA CYS A 36 5.63 -5.96 3.06
C CYS A 36 4.81 -4.85 2.39
N MET A 37 3.71 -5.19 1.72
CA MET A 37 2.80 -4.18 1.16
C MET A 37 2.16 -3.31 2.25
N ALA A 38 1.80 -3.90 3.40
CA ALA A 38 1.27 -3.16 4.53
C ALA A 38 2.27 -2.15 5.09
N LEU A 39 3.53 -2.56 5.24
CA LEU A 39 4.62 -1.69 5.70
C LEU A 39 4.97 -0.60 4.67
N ALA A 40 5.01 -0.94 3.38
CA ALA A 40 5.19 0.05 2.31
C ALA A 40 4.06 1.08 2.31
N CYS A 41 2.81 0.63 2.53
CA CYS A 41 1.64 1.49 2.61
C CYS A 41 1.72 2.43 3.83
N PHE A 42 2.23 1.92 4.95
CA PHE A 42 2.43 2.72 6.15
C PHE A 42 3.48 3.83 5.94
N VAL A 43 4.50 3.58 5.11
CA VAL A 43 5.58 4.55 4.83
C VAL A 43 5.15 5.66 3.87
N LYS A 44 4.46 5.32 2.77
CA LYS A 44 4.19 6.27 1.67
C LYS A 44 2.75 6.23 1.11
N GLY A 45 1.83 5.64 1.87
CA GLY A 45 0.41 5.55 1.49
C GLY A 45 0.11 4.44 0.47
N PRO A 46 -1.08 4.49 -0.16
CA PRO A 46 -1.68 3.35 -0.89
C PRO A 46 -0.84 2.80 -2.05
N HIS A 47 0.11 3.59 -2.56
CA HIS A 47 1.12 3.17 -3.52
C HIS A 47 1.89 1.91 -3.11
N GLY A 48 2.12 1.73 -1.81
CA GLY A 48 2.78 0.53 -1.25
C GLY A 48 2.06 -0.77 -1.55
N LEU A 49 0.73 -0.72 -1.74
CA LEU A 49 -0.10 -1.84 -2.14
C LEU A 49 -0.27 -1.89 -3.67
N LEU A 50 -0.48 -0.73 -4.30
CA LEU A 50 -0.81 -0.64 -5.72
C LEU A 50 0.32 -1.13 -6.63
N TYR A 51 1.57 -0.72 -6.38
CA TYR A 51 2.67 -1.07 -7.29
C TYR A 51 2.97 -2.58 -7.30
N PRO A 52 3.13 -3.27 -6.15
CA PRO A 52 3.43 -4.70 -6.18
C PRO A 52 2.26 -5.52 -6.75
N LEU A 53 1.01 -5.18 -6.41
CA LEU A 53 -0.15 -5.88 -6.96
C LEU A 53 -0.27 -5.68 -8.47
N ALA A 54 -0.10 -4.47 -8.97
CA ALA A 54 -0.15 -4.19 -10.41
C ALA A 54 0.97 -4.94 -11.16
N ALA A 55 2.20 -4.89 -10.65
CA ALA A 55 3.35 -5.57 -11.26
C ALA A 55 3.15 -7.09 -11.30
N LEU A 56 2.73 -7.70 -10.18
CA LEU A 56 2.50 -9.14 -10.08
C LEU A 56 1.28 -9.59 -10.89
N ALA A 57 0.21 -8.77 -10.95
CA ALA A 57 -0.96 -9.06 -11.78
C ALA A 57 -0.59 -9.03 -13.27
N LEU A 58 0.13 -8.00 -13.72
CA LEU A 58 0.60 -7.91 -15.11
C LEU A 58 1.51 -9.09 -15.46
N ALA A 59 2.45 -9.44 -14.57
CA ALA A 59 3.32 -10.59 -14.78
C ALA A 59 2.53 -11.90 -14.83
N ALA A 60 1.56 -12.11 -13.93
CA ALA A 60 0.70 -13.28 -13.96
C ALA A 60 -0.18 -13.33 -15.21
N LEU A 61 -0.65 -12.19 -15.73
CA LEU A 61 -1.39 -12.12 -16.99
C LEU A 61 -0.49 -12.44 -18.19
N ALA A 62 0.77 -11.97 -18.20
CA ALA A 62 1.72 -12.24 -19.26
C ALA A 62 2.21 -13.71 -19.29
N SER A 63 2.24 -14.37 -18.13
CA SER A 63 2.74 -15.74 -17.98
C SER A 63 1.60 -16.76 -17.80
N PRO A 64 1.27 -17.58 -18.82
CA PRO A 64 0.18 -18.56 -18.74
C PRO A 64 0.29 -19.53 -17.55
N GLU A 65 1.53 -19.86 -17.15
CA GLU A 65 1.83 -20.74 -16.02
C GLU A 65 1.41 -20.14 -14.67
N TRP A 66 1.42 -18.81 -14.55
CA TRP A 66 1.15 -18.09 -13.31
C TRP A 66 -0.32 -17.70 -13.17
N ARG A 67 -1.05 -17.52 -14.29
CA ARG A 67 -2.50 -17.24 -14.30
C ARG A 67 -3.33 -18.10 -13.34
N PRO A 68 -3.25 -19.44 -13.35
CA PRO A 68 -4.05 -20.27 -12.43
C PRO A 68 -3.61 -20.13 -10.96
N ARG A 69 -2.44 -19.54 -10.71
CA ARG A 69 -1.84 -19.35 -9.39
C ARG A 69 -2.05 -17.93 -8.86
N ALA A 70 -2.59 -17.01 -9.67
CA ALA A 70 -2.81 -15.61 -9.29
C ALA A 70 -3.66 -15.47 -8.00
N LEU A 71 -4.64 -16.35 -7.80
CA LEU A 71 -5.45 -16.37 -6.58
C LEU A 71 -4.65 -16.65 -5.30
N ARG A 72 -3.43 -17.22 -5.40
CA ARG A 72 -2.53 -17.39 -4.25
C ARG A 72 -2.05 -16.05 -3.68
N LEU A 73 -2.05 -15.00 -4.49
CA LEU A 73 -1.76 -13.64 -4.03
C LEU A 73 -2.90 -13.11 -3.14
N CYS A 74 -4.13 -13.58 -3.33
CA CYS A 74 -5.31 -13.20 -2.54
C CYS A 74 -5.43 -14.02 -1.25
N SER A 75 -4.51 -13.78 -0.30
CA SER A 75 -4.55 -14.42 1.02
C SER A 75 -5.45 -13.66 1.99
N VAL A 76 -6.48 -14.31 2.52
CA VAL A 76 -7.34 -13.73 3.57
C VAL A 76 -6.51 -13.38 4.81
N ALA A 77 -5.59 -14.26 5.22
CA ALA A 77 -4.70 -13.99 6.35
C ALA A 77 -3.80 -12.77 6.08
N GLY A 78 -3.30 -12.64 4.85
CA GLY A 78 -2.52 -11.48 4.43
C GLY A 78 -3.33 -10.18 4.46
N LEU A 79 -4.56 -10.21 3.96
CA LEU A 79 -5.47 -9.08 4.01
C LEU A 79 -5.77 -8.66 5.47
N LEU A 80 -6.00 -9.62 6.37
CA LEU A 80 -6.20 -9.33 7.79
C LEU A 80 -4.99 -8.66 8.43
N VAL A 81 -3.77 -9.10 8.10
CA VAL A 81 -2.53 -8.44 8.54
C VAL A 81 -2.46 -7.02 8.01
N PHE A 82 -2.73 -6.81 6.73
CA PHE A 82 -2.70 -5.48 6.13
C PHE A 82 -3.68 -4.52 6.81
N LEU A 83 -4.90 -4.97 7.06
CA LEU A 83 -5.92 -4.19 7.74
C LEU A 83 -5.52 -3.91 9.19
N ALA A 84 -5.01 -4.91 9.91
CA ALA A 84 -4.58 -4.74 11.30
C ALA A 84 -3.44 -3.73 11.46
N LEU A 85 -2.56 -3.57 10.47
CA LEU A 85 -1.48 -2.58 10.51
C LEU A 85 -1.97 -1.18 10.11
N ASN A 86 -2.75 -1.06 9.04
CA ASN A 86 -3.06 0.24 8.44
C ASN A 86 -4.33 0.88 9.02
N VAL A 87 -5.40 0.09 9.21
CA VAL A 87 -6.71 0.61 9.59
C VAL A 87 -6.71 1.31 10.95
N PRO A 88 -6.10 0.76 12.03
CA PRO A 88 -6.13 1.42 13.34
C PRO A 88 -5.53 2.83 13.31
N TRP A 89 -4.45 3.03 12.56
CA TRP A 89 -3.81 4.33 12.43
C TRP A 89 -4.69 5.34 11.69
N TYR A 90 -5.30 4.94 10.57
CA TYR A 90 -6.18 5.82 9.82
C TYR A 90 -7.47 6.17 10.59
N LEU A 91 -8.05 5.20 11.32
CA LEU A 91 -9.20 5.46 12.18
C LEU A 91 -8.84 6.41 13.33
N PHE A 92 -7.67 6.24 13.94
CA PHE A 92 -7.17 7.13 14.98
C PHE A 92 -7.01 8.56 14.45
N LEU A 93 -6.37 8.73 13.28
CA LEU A 93 -6.19 10.04 12.66
C LEU A 93 -7.52 10.72 12.35
N GLU A 94 -8.47 10.02 11.72
CA GLU A 94 -9.79 10.57 11.40
C GLU A 94 -10.56 10.96 12.68
N SER A 95 -10.45 10.16 13.74
CA SER A 95 -11.08 10.47 15.04
C SER A 95 -10.51 11.73 15.70
N ARG A 96 -9.23 12.04 15.42
CA ARG A 96 -8.52 13.17 16.01
C ARG A 96 -8.60 14.43 15.15
N TYR A 97 -8.72 14.25 13.84
CA TYR A 97 -8.73 15.28 12.80
C TYR A 97 -9.81 14.94 11.76
N PRO A 98 -11.09 15.25 12.03
CA PRO A 98 -12.18 14.96 11.10
C PRO A 98 -11.96 15.60 9.73
N GLY A 99 -12.16 14.84 8.65
CA GLY A 99 -11.92 15.28 7.27
C GLY A 99 -10.49 15.02 6.76
N TRP A 100 -9.59 14.51 7.60
CA TRP A 100 -8.24 14.13 7.20
C TRP A 100 -8.24 13.07 6.10
N PHE A 101 -9.09 12.05 6.19
CA PHE A 101 -9.15 10.98 5.19
C PHE A 101 -9.64 11.49 3.82
N ALA A 102 -10.65 12.36 3.81
CA ALA A 102 -11.14 12.97 2.58
C ALA A 102 -10.02 13.81 1.93
N ASN A 103 -9.28 14.58 2.72
CA ASN A 103 -8.16 15.36 2.24
C ASN A 103 -7.03 14.47 1.67
N LEU A 104 -6.67 13.39 2.38
CA LEU A 104 -5.68 12.43 1.91
C LEU A 104 -6.06 11.82 0.56
N VAL A 105 -7.33 11.45 0.36
CA VAL A 105 -7.75 10.79 -0.89
C VAL A 105 -7.92 11.80 -2.02
N PHE A 106 -8.71 12.86 -1.82
CA PHE A 106 -9.09 13.75 -2.90
C PHE A 106 -8.01 14.76 -3.25
N ALA A 107 -7.34 15.30 -2.26
CA ALA A 107 -6.46 16.42 -2.47
C ALA A 107 -5.01 15.96 -2.67
N GLU A 108 -4.55 15.00 -1.86
CA GLU A 108 -3.19 14.44 -1.96
C GLU A 108 -3.04 13.37 -3.04
N GLN A 109 -4.01 12.47 -3.25
CA GLN A 109 -3.90 11.46 -4.32
C GLN A 109 -4.49 11.97 -5.64
N ALA A 110 -5.78 12.33 -5.65
CA ALA A 110 -6.46 12.69 -6.90
C ALA A 110 -6.04 14.07 -7.43
N GLY A 111 -5.85 15.06 -6.55
CA GLY A 111 -5.39 16.40 -6.91
C GLY A 111 -4.03 16.40 -7.61
N HIS A 112 -3.06 15.67 -7.04
CA HIS A 112 -1.73 15.54 -7.66
C HIS A 112 -1.77 14.82 -9.02
N ILE A 113 -2.62 13.81 -9.20
CA ILE A 113 -2.79 13.14 -10.50
C ILE A 113 -3.47 14.06 -11.52
N ALA A 114 -4.42 14.89 -11.09
CA ALA A 114 -5.14 15.85 -11.93
C ALA A 114 -4.33 17.12 -12.25
N GLY A 115 -3.09 17.25 -11.74
CA GLY A 115 -2.24 18.41 -11.97
C GLY A 115 -2.68 19.67 -11.22
N SER A 116 -3.51 19.53 -10.18
CA SER A 116 -3.88 20.69 -9.36
C SER A 116 -2.66 21.16 -8.56
N ALA A 117 -2.15 22.35 -8.87
CA ALA A 117 -1.08 23.02 -8.13
C ALA A 117 -1.56 23.69 -6.82
N ALA A 118 -2.87 23.68 -6.55
CA ALA A 118 -3.40 24.15 -5.28
C ALA A 118 -2.98 23.16 -4.18
N PRO A 119 -2.37 23.62 -3.07
CA PRO A 119 -2.11 22.73 -1.96
C PRO A 119 -3.44 22.16 -1.50
N ALA A 120 -3.47 20.86 -1.26
CA ALA A 120 -4.62 20.14 -0.73
C ALA A 120 -5.23 20.80 0.52
N THR A 121 -4.38 21.49 1.28
CA THR A 121 -4.73 22.23 2.47
C THR A 121 -4.04 23.59 2.49
N HIS A 122 -4.81 24.64 2.76
CA HIS A 122 -4.26 25.81 3.42
C HIS A 122 -3.89 25.37 4.85
N TYR A 123 -2.60 25.32 5.19
CA TYR A 123 -2.12 25.11 6.56
C TYR A 123 -2.40 26.33 7.46
N GLU A 124 -3.54 26.99 7.27
CA GLU A 124 -3.93 28.19 8.01
C GLU A 124 -4.56 27.85 9.37
N ASN A 125 -4.99 26.60 9.56
CA ASN A 125 -5.70 26.14 10.76
C ASN A 125 -4.79 25.40 11.76
N VAL A 126 -3.50 25.25 11.46
CA VAL A 126 -2.55 24.62 12.38
C VAL A 126 -1.85 25.74 13.16
N PRO A 127 -2.05 25.84 14.49
CA PRO A 127 -1.39 26.87 15.27
C PRO A 127 0.14 26.77 15.12
N ALA A 128 0.80 27.91 14.89
CA ALA A 128 2.24 27.97 14.61
C ALA A 128 3.14 27.35 15.70
N TRP A 129 2.61 27.10 16.90
CA TRP A 129 3.32 26.45 18.01
C TRP A 129 3.40 24.92 17.91
N GLN A 130 2.77 24.30 16.90
CA GLN A 130 2.82 22.85 16.65
C GLN A 130 3.97 22.41 15.71
N PHE A 131 4.86 23.34 15.33
CA PHE A 131 6.09 23.12 14.56
C PHE A 131 7.30 23.61 15.35
#